data_AF-A0A7Y3KVM4-F1
#
_entry.id   AF-A0A7Y3KVM4-F1
#
_cell.length_a   1.000
_cell.length_b   1.000
_cell.length_c   1.000
_cell.angle_alpha   90.00
_cell.angle_beta   90.00
_cell.angle_gamma   90.00
#
_symmetry.space_group_name_H-M   'P 1'
#
loop_
_entity.id
_entity.type
_entity.pdbx_description
1 polymer ?
#
loop_
_entity_poly.entity_id
_entity_poly.type
_entity_poly.pdbx_seq_one_letter_code
_entity_poly.pdbx_strand_id
1 'polypeptide(L)'
;MRKRPETIRHGNLVRTSRWNGVRSGDAVVVSSTKELRSSWVFVAHVQNEATGDQWVEVRGGRAGEAKGRSFRPELIFPANARRGSRVVGMSLAQAPQLPIG
;
A
#
# COMPACT_ATOMS: atom_id res chain seq x y z
N MET A 1 -4.30 -22.42 -0.35
CA MET A 1 -2.93 -22.26 0.20
C MET A 1 -2.61 -20.78 0.34
N ARG A 2 -2.29 -20.27 1.55
CA ARG A 2 -1.81 -18.89 1.71
C ARG A 2 -0.39 -18.79 1.13
N LYS A 3 -0.20 -18.06 0.03
CA LYS A 3 1.11 -17.83 -0.60
C LYS A 3 2.03 -17.10 0.39
N ARG A 4 3.23 -17.61 0.71
CA ARG A 4 4.15 -16.96 1.65
C ARG A 4 4.46 -15.52 1.20
N PRO A 5 4.71 -14.59 2.15
CA PRO A 5 5.27 -13.29 1.78
C PRO A 5 6.55 -13.52 0.99
N GLU A 6 6.58 -13.02 -0.22
CA GLU A 6 7.78 -12.84 -1.01
C GLU A 6 8.50 -11.58 -0.51
N THR A 7 9.74 -11.77 -0.05
CA THR A 7 10.66 -10.71 0.35
C THR A 7 11.87 -10.77 -0.57
N ILE A 8 12.14 -9.66 -1.26
CA ILE A 8 13.26 -9.51 -2.18
C ILE A 8 14.21 -8.48 -1.59
N ARG A 9 15.50 -8.81 -1.50
CA ARG A 9 16.56 -7.91 -1.06
C ARG A 9 17.39 -7.48 -2.27
N HIS A 10 17.60 -6.18 -2.44
CA HIS A 10 18.44 -5.63 -3.50
C HIS A 10 19.29 -4.47 -2.94
N GLY A 11 20.57 -4.75 -2.67
CA GLY A 11 21.41 -3.86 -1.89
C GLY A 11 20.78 -3.59 -0.51
N ASN A 12 20.64 -2.31 -0.15
CA ASN A 12 20.03 -1.88 1.12
C ASN A 12 18.49 -1.86 1.08
N LEU A 13 17.86 -2.27 -0.03
CA LEU A 13 16.40 -2.25 -0.17
C LEU A 13 15.80 -3.61 0.16
N VAL A 14 14.78 -3.60 1.03
CA VAL A 14 13.95 -4.76 1.35
C VAL A 14 12.54 -4.51 0.85
N ARG A 15 12.13 -5.30 -0.14
CA ARG A 15 10.80 -5.23 -0.74
C ARG A 15 9.98 -6.43 -0.30
N THR A 16 8.84 -6.20 0.34
CA THR A 16 7.97 -7.26 0.89
C THR A 16 6.55 -7.14 0.33
N SER A 17 6.05 -8.26 -0.20
CA SER A 17 4.69 -8.42 -0.79
C SER A 17 3.54 -8.45 0.25
N ARG A 18 3.85 -8.26 1.53
CA ARG A 18 2.88 -8.14 2.62
C ARG A 18 3.31 -7.04 3.57
N TRP A 19 2.34 -6.29 4.06
CA TRP A 19 2.60 -5.19 5.00
C TRP A 19 1.33 -4.83 5.75
N ASN A 20 1.41 -4.74 7.08
CA ASN A 20 0.36 -4.19 7.95
C ASN A 20 -1.08 -4.69 7.65
N GLY A 21 -1.20 -5.99 7.34
CA GLY A 21 -2.48 -6.67 7.08
C GLY A 21 -2.84 -6.81 5.60
N VAL A 22 -2.22 -6.05 4.69
CA VAL A 22 -2.43 -6.17 3.24
C VAL A 22 -1.38 -7.04 2.55
N ARG A 23 -1.75 -7.61 1.42
CA ARG A 23 -0.95 -8.45 0.52
C ARG A 23 -1.01 -7.91 -0.90
N SER A 24 -0.03 -8.26 -1.73
CA SER A 24 -0.03 -7.89 -3.14
C SER A 24 -1.35 -8.25 -3.82
N GLY A 25 -2.00 -7.26 -4.43
CA GLY A 25 -3.31 -7.39 -5.05
C GLY A 25 -4.48 -6.84 -4.23
N ASP A 26 -4.30 -6.65 -2.91
CA ASP A 26 -5.35 -6.11 -2.05
C ASP A 26 -5.64 -4.64 -2.39
N ALA A 27 -6.92 -4.27 -2.41
CA ALA A 27 -7.31 -2.87 -2.64
C ALA A 27 -6.85 -1.98 -1.47
N VAL A 28 -6.38 -0.78 -1.80
CA VAL A 28 -5.99 0.25 -0.83
C VAL A 28 -6.49 1.61 -1.27
N VAL A 29 -6.61 2.52 -0.31
CA VAL A 29 -6.95 3.92 -0.56
C VAL A 29 -5.70 4.76 -0.41
N VAL A 30 -5.42 5.63 -1.39
CA VAL A 30 -4.33 6.61 -1.32
C VAL A 30 -4.90 7.98 -0.98
N SER A 31 -4.57 8.50 0.20
CA SER A 31 -5.06 9.79 0.69
C SER A 31 -4.25 10.97 0.12
N SER A 32 -4.36 11.18 -1.19
CA SER A 32 -3.82 12.36 -1.89
C SER A 32 -4.90 12.97 -2.78
N THR A 33 -5.03 14.30 -2.79
CA THR A 33 -6.10 15.01 -3.51
C THR A 33 -6.21 14.61 -5.00
N LYS A 34 -5.09 14.32 -5.65
CA LYS A 34 -5.05 13.87 -7.05
C LYS A 34 -5.48 12.42 -7.25
N GLU A 35 -5.36 11.60 -6.20
CA GLU A 35 -5.50 10.15 -6.26
C GLU A 35 -6.77 9.60 -5.61
N LEU A 36 -7.51 10.43 -4.87
CA LEU A 36 -8.74 10.02 -4.19
C LEU A 36 -9.80 9.41 -5.13
N ARG A 37 -9.80 9.77 -6.42
CA ARG A 37 -10.72 9.21 -7.43
C ARG A 37 -10.14 8.02 -8.20
N SER A 38 -8.88 7.69 -7.96
CA SER A 38 -8.20 6.55 -8.59
C SER A 38 -8.48 5.27 -7.79
N SER A 39 -8.36 4.13 -8.46
CA SER A 39 -8.36 2.81 -7.82
C SER A 39 -6.95 2.27 -7.74
N TRP A 40 -6.56 1.76 -6.57
CA TRP A 40 -5.21 1.30 -6.30
C TRP A 40 -5.24 -0.07 -5.65
N VAL A 41 -4.30 -0.92 -6.07
CA VAL A 41 -3.99 -2.18 -5.39
C VAL A 41 -2.58 -2.10 -4.80
N PHE A 42 -2.42 -2.63 -3.60
CA PHE A 42 -1.12 -2.77 -2.96
C PHE A 42 -0.24 -3.72 -3.77
N VAL A 43 1.02 -3.34 -3.96
CA VAL A 43 2.01 -4.17 -4.65
C VAL A 43 3.06 -4.64 -3.65
N ALA A 44 3.72 -3.73 -2.94
CA ALA A 44 4.73 -4.07 -1.96
C ALA A 44 4.99 -2.91 -0.98
N HIS A 45 5.52 -3.24 0.19
CA HIS A 45 6.19 -2.28 1.07
C HIS A 45 7.69 -2.38 0.84
N VAL A 46 8.36 -1.24 0.78
CA VAL A 46 9.80 -1.18 0.60
C VAL A 46 10.41 -0.36 1.73
N GLN A 47 11.48 -0.89 2.31
CA GLN A 47 12.31 -0.22 3.29
C GLN A 47 13.74 -0.14 2.78
N ASN A 48 14.34 1.05 2.82
CA ASN A 48 15.77 1.21 2.71
C ASN A 48 16.38 1.05 4.11
N GLU A 49 17.06 -0.06 4.38
CA GLU A 49 17.65 -0.33 5.69
C GLU A 49 18.83 0.60 6.01
N ALA A 50 19.45 1.25 5.01
CA ALA A 50 20.56 2.18 5.24
C ALA A 50 20.10 3.58 5.65
N THR A 51 18.98 4.07 5.11
CA THR A 51 18.46 5.42 5.42
C THR A 51 17.27 5.41 6.36
N GLY A 52 16.60 4.26 6.50
CA GLY A 52 15.33 4.14 7.21
C GLY A 52 14.12 4.57 6.37
N ASP A 53 14.32 5.04 5.13
CA ASP A 53 13.21 5.48 4.27
C ASP A 53 12.28 4.31 3.95
N GLN A 54 10.98 4.60 3.94
CA GLN A 54 9.93 3.64 3.64
C GLN A 54 8.96 4.21 2.60
N TRP A 55 8.48 3.32 1.74
CA TRP A 55 7.39 3.62 0.82
C TRP A 55 6.57 2.38 0.50
N VAL A 56 5.38 2.62 -0.04
CA VAL A 56 4.47 1.58 -0.52
C VAL A 56 4.30 1.73 -2.01
N GLU A 57 4.57 0.65 -2.72
CA GLU A 57 4.28 0.50 -4.14
C GLU A 57 2.83 0.10 -4.32
N VAL A 58 2.15 0.77 -5.25
CA VAL A 58 0.78 0.47 -5.66
C VAL A 58 0.68 0.44 -7.18
N ARG A 59 -0.35 -0.23 -7.69
CA ARG A 59 -0.69 -0.24 -9.11
C ARG A 59 -2.14 0.15 -9.34
N GLY A 60 -2.41 0.90 -10.40
CA GLY A 60 -3.74 1.33 -10.77
C GLY A 60 -3.75 2.76 -11.32
N GLY A 61 -4.75 3.53 -10.91
CA GLY A 61 -4.96 4.89 -11.39
C GLY A 61 -6.42 5.16 -11.71
N ARG A 62 -6.65 6.08 -12.64
CA ARG A 62 -7.98 6.37 -13.17
C ARG A 62 -8.52 5.18 -13.96
N ALA A 63 -9.82 5.20 -14.27
CA ALA A 63 -10.43 4.20 -15.15
C ALA A 63 -9.62 4.08 -16.46
N GLY A 64 -9.21 2.86 -16.81
CA GLY A 64 -8.36 2.58 -17.96
C GLY A 64 -6.84 2.74 -17.74
N GLU A 65 -6.40 3.21 -16.57
CA GLU A 65 -4.97 3.31 -16.23
C GLU A 65 -4.50 2.14 -15.36
N ALA A 66 -3.28 1.65 -15.62
CA ALA A 66 -2.62 0.60 -14.83
C ALA A 66 -1.15 0.95 -14.49
N LYS A 67 -0.93 2.16 -13.98
CA LYS A 67 0.41 2.71 -13.68
C LYS A 67 0.90 2.22 -12.31
N GLY A 68 2.21 1.98 -12.21
CA GLY A 68 2.89 1.79 -10.92
C GLY A 68 3.22 3.13 -10.28
N ARG A 69 3.03 3.27 -8.97
CA ARG A 69 3.40 4.46 -8.19
C ARG A 69 3.87 4.08 -6.80
N SER A 70 4.62 5.00 -6.18
CA SER A 70 5.08 4.87 -4.80
C SER A 70 4.56 6.03 -3.96
N PHE A 71 4.09 5.73 -2.75
CA PHE A 71 3.64 6.72 -1.79
C PHE A 71 4.25 6.47 -0.43
N ARG A 72 4.30 7.50 0.41
CA ARG A 72 4.71 7.33 1.80
C ARG A 72 3.70 6.44 2.55
N PRO A 73 4.14 5.64 3.53
CA PRO A 73 3.26 4.73 4.28
C PRO A 73 2.03 5.40 4.90
N GLU A 74 2.17 6.66 5.36
CA GLU A 74 1.09 7.40 6.04
C GLU A 74 -0.04 7.81 5.09
N LEU A 75 0.18 7.73 3.78
CA LEU A 75 -0.84 8.02 2.77
C LEU A 75 -1.62 6.78 2.35
N ILE A 76 -1.28 5.59 2.86
CA ILE A 76 -1.93 4.34 2.51
C ILE A 76 -2.92 3.95 3.59
N PHE A 77 -4.17 3.77 3.17
CA PHE A 77 -5.30 3.45 4.02
C PHE A 77 -5.96 2.15 3.55
N PRO A 78 -6.67 1.43 4.44
CA PRO A 78 -7.38 0.23 4.03
C PRO A 78 -8.51 0.54 3.04
N ALA A 79 -8.92 -0.45 2.25
CA ALA A 79 -9.96 -0.31 1.23
C ALA A 79 -11.27 0.30 1.77
N ASN A 80 -11.61 -0.01 3.02
CA ASN A 80 -12.84 0.45 3.70
C ASN A 80 -12.70 1.82 4.37
N ALA A 81 -11.53 2.48 4.29
CA ALA A 81 -11.30 3.81 4.87
C ALA A 81 -11.98 4.94 4.09
N ARG A 82 -12.78 4.66 3.07
CA ARG A 82 -13.42 5.68 2.25
C ARG A 82 -14.91 5.82 2.59
N ARG A 83 -15.32 7.01 3.01
CA ARG A 83 -16.73 7.40 3.15
C ARG A 83 -17.04 8.52 2.16
N GLY A 84 -17.61 8.16 1.01
CA GLY A 84 -17.85 9.09 -0.09
C GLY A 84 -16.54 9.63 -0.69
N SER A 85 -16.32 10.94 -0.61
CA SER A 85 -15.09 11.61 -1.09
C SER A 85 -14.01 11.76 -0.02
N ARG A 86 -14.29 11.35 1.23
CA ARG A 86 -13.38 11.55 2.37
C ARG A 86 -12.71 10.23 2.77
N VAL A 87 -11.44 10.32 3.13
CA VAL A 87 -10.71 9.25 3.83
C VAL A 87 -10.98 9.40 5.32
N VAL A 88 -11.36 8.31 5.97
CA VAL A 88 -11.72 8.22 7.39
C VAL A 88 -10.95 7.07 8.03
N GLY A 89 -10.59 7.22 9.29
CA GLY A 89 -9.77 6.25 10.02
C GLY A 89 -8.27 6.57 9.93
N MET A 90 -7.45 5.61 10.34
CA MET A 90 -5.98 5.73 10.38
C MET A 90 -5.34 5.06 9.17
N SER A 91 -4.13 5.49 8.83
CA SER A 91 -3.32 4.83 7.80
C SER A 91 -2.91 3.44 8.27
N LEU A 92 -2.58 2.56 7.30
CA LEU A 92 -2.04 1.23 7.61
C LEU A 92 -0.71 1.30 8.36
N ALA A 93 0.05 2.40 8.21
CA ALA A 93 1.27 2.63 8.98
C ALA A 93 1.01 2.82 10.48
N GLN A 94 -0.12 3.46 10.85
CA GLN A 94 -0.48 3.74 12.23
C GLN A 94 -1.32 2.64 12.87
N ALA A 95 -2.23 2.03 12.10
CA ALA A 95 -3.13 0.99 12.56
C ALA A 95 -3.07 -0.21 11.61
N PRO A 96 -2.11 -1.14 11.82
CA PRO A 96 -2.04 -2.37 11.05
C PRO A 96 -3.34 -3.16 11.13
N GLN A 97 -3.83 -3.63 9.99
CA GLN A 97 -5.00 -4.50 9.98
C GLN A 97 -4.62 -5.91 10.43
N LEU A 98 -5.52 -6.53 11.20
CA LEU A 98 -5.43 -7.97 11.43
C LEU A 98 -5.61 -8.69 10.08
N PRO A 99 -4.80 -9.71 9.78
CA PRO A 99 -4.97 -10.48 8.56
C PRO A 99 -6.37 -11.07 8.51
N ILE A 100 -7.20 -10.59 7.58
CA ILE A 100 -8.48 -11.24 7.29
C ILE A 100 -8.13 -12.58 6.61
N GLY A 101 -8.78 -13.65 7.04
CA GLY A 101 -8.39 -15.06 6.83
C GLY A 101 -7.99 -15.45 5.41
#